data_AF-A0A8W8MMM2-F1
#
_entry.id   AF-A0A8W8MMM2-F1
#
_cell.length_a   1.000
_cell.length_b   1.000
_cell.length_c   1.000
_cell.angle_alpha   90.00
_cell.angle_beta   90.00
_cell.angle_gamma   90.00
#
_symmetry.space_group_name_H-M   'P 1'
#
loop_
_entity.id
_entity.type
_entity.pdbx_description
1 polymer ?
#
loop_
_entity_poly.entity_id
_entity_poly.type
_entity_poly.pdbx_seq_one_letter_code
_entity_poly.pdbx_strand_id
1 'polypeptide(L)'
;IKSPCLTMYRKSTMDWMPVFLLCFLDCVIKSLGCADGITAGVLVPYEASCYQIVSESVPRQTASEKCTSGGGTLGVLPTSASLTTVGNKVKTEHESGMISSSVFWLGMNNTRGRILSNNGQDVTIPISSIQSQSELPSGACVLLSLSTGEPTLTSADCTRTFWMYGYICQYAISSSCRIELSFLTLLVLLVVWIQ
;
A
#
# COMPACT_ATOMS: atom_id res chain seq x y z
N ILE A 1 11.49 14.70 22.18
CA ILE A 1 10.11 14.31 21.79
C ILE A 1 9.90 12.91 22.34
N LYS A 2 9.09 12.79 23.40
CA LYS A 2 8.96 11.57 24.21
C LYS A 2 7.93 10.63 23.59
N SER A 3 8.37 9.41 23.29
CA SER A 3 7.53 8.26 22.99
C SER A 3 6.72 7.90 24.25
N PRO A 4 5.38 7.85 24.22
CA PRO A 4 4.58 7.46 25.37
C PRO A 4 4.33 5.96 25.32
N CYS A 5 5.38 5.15 25.50
CA CYS A 5 5.20 3.69 25.58
C CYS A 5 5.96 3.02 26.73
N LEU A 6 6.53 3.80 27.66
CA LEU A 6 7.28 3.27 28.80
C LEU A 6 6.96 4.07 30.06
N THR A 7 5.80 3.77 30.67
CA THR A 7 5.63 3.95 32.11
C THR A 7 5.08 2.66 32.68
N MET A 8 5.99 1.90 33.27
CA MET A 8 5.77 0.62 33.93
C MET A 8 4.92 0.86 35.19
N TYR A 9 3.64 0.48 35.16
CA TYR A 9 2.84 0.29 36.37
C TYR A 9 2.73 -1.21 36.64
N ARG A 10 3.40 -1.63 37.71
CA ARG A 10 3.47 -3.00 38.21
C ARG A 10 2.14 -3.39 38.86
N LYS A 11 1.21 -3.99 38.10
CA LYS A 11 0.12 -4.81 38.65
C LYS A 11 -0.50 -5.72 37.59
N SER A 12 -0.52 -7.01 37.89
CA SER A 12 -1.16 -8.14 37.19
C SER A 12 -0.82 -8.32 35.69
N THR A 13 0.06 -9.28 35.43
CA THR A 13 0.47 -9.75 34.09
C THR A 13 -0.63 -10.47 33.29
N MET A 14 -1.86 -10.58 33.80
CA MET A 14 -2.97 -11.33 33.16
C MET A 14 -3.98 -10.49 32.38
N ASP A 15 -4.03 -9.16 32.56
CA ASP A 15 -5.03 -8.31 31.87
C ASP A 15 -4.57 -7.78 30.51
N TRP A 16 -3.28 -7.91 30.18
CA TRP A 16 -2.72 -7.40 28.92
C TRP A 16 -2.69 -8.46 27.81
N MET A 17 -2.80 -9.73 28.16
CA MET A 17 -2.83 -10.84 27.20
C MET A 17 -3.88 -10.66 26.10
N PRO A 18 -5.15 -10.27 26.37
CA PRO A 18 -6.15 -10.10 25.32
C PRO A 18 -5.83 -8.91 24.40
N VAL A 19 -5.26 -7.81 24.91
CA VAL A 19 -4.91 -6.63 24.09
C VAL A 19 -3.74 -6.96 23.16
N PHE A 20 -2.71 -7.65 23.68
CA PHE A 20 -1.59 -8.12 22.86
C PHE A 20 -2.03 -9.14 21.82
N LEU A 21 -2.93 -10.08 22.20
CA LEU A 21 -3.47 -11.07 21.29
C LEU A 21 -4.29 -10.39 20.18
N LEU A 22 -5.10 -9.38 20.49
CA LEU A 22 -5.89 -8.61 19.52
C LEU A 22 -5.01 -7.82 18.56
N CYS A 23 -3.95 -7.17 19.05
CA CYS A 23 -2.98 -6.48 18.20
C CYS A 23 -2.20 -7.46 17.31
N PHE A 24 -1.82 -8.62 17.84
CA PHE A 24 -1.14 -9.65 17.09
C PHE A 24 -2.06 -10.27 16.02
N LEU A 25 -3.31 -10.55 16.38
CA LEU A 25 -4.36 -10.98 15.45
C LEU A 25 -4.61 -9.92 14.38
N ASP A 26 -4.77 -8.64 14.71
CA ASP A 26 -4.96 -7.57 13.72
C ASP A 26 -3.76 -7.46 12.76
N CYS A 27 -2.54 -7.63 13.26
CA CYS A 27 -1.32 -7.65 12.45
C CYS A 27 -1.24 -8.90 11.54
N VAL A 28 -1.55 -10.07 12.08
CA VAL A 28 -1.59 -11.36 11.37
C VAL A 28 -2.70 -11.35 10.32
N ILE A 29 -3.89 -10.82 10.63
CA ILE A 29 -5.04 -10.69 9.71
C ILE A 29 -4.72 -9.70 8.57
N LYS A 30 -4.09 -8.56 8.87
CA LYS A 30 -3.64 -7.62 7.83
C LYS A 30 -2.58 -8.23 6.92
N SER A 31 -1.73 -9.09 7.46
CA SER A 31 -0.71 -9.84 6.71
C SER A 31 -1.31 -10.98 5.87
N LEU A 32 -2.30 -11.71 6.41
CA LEU A 32 -3.00 -12.81 5.71
C LEU A 32 -4.01 -12.31 4.67
N GLY A 33 -4.72 -11.22 4.95
CA GLY A 33 -5.64 -10.58 3.99
C GLY A 33 -4.92 -9.96 2.78
N CYS A 34 -3.60 -9.81 2.86
CA CYS A 34 -2.71 -9.46 1.75
C CYS A 34 -2.20 -10.69 0.98
N ALA A 35 -2.37 -11.92 1.46
CA ALA A 35 -1.68 -13.11 0.95
C ALA A 35 -2.48 -13.91 -0.09
N ASP A 36 -3.78 -13.68 -0.22
CA ASP A 36 -4.64 -14.39 -1.17
C ASP A 36 -4.38 -13.90 -2.61
N GLY A 37 -3.38 -14.49 -3.28
CA GLY A 37 -3.14 -14.36 -4.72
C GLY A 37 -1.75 -13.87 -5.16
N ILE A 38 -0.82 -13.64 -4.22
CA ILE A 38 0.39 -12.85 -4.51
C ILE A 38 1.66 -13.71 -4.50
N THR A 39 2.26 -13.92 -5.68
CA THR A 39 3.42 -14.81 -5.86
C THR A 39 4.79 -14.12 -5.94
N ALA A 40 4.89 -12.79 -6.02
CA ALA A 40 6.18 -12.08 -6.01
C ALA A 40 6.05 -10.58 -5.73
N GLY A 41 6.61 -10.07 -4.63
CA GLY A 41 6.70 -8.63 -4.35
C GLY A 41 6.65 -8.30 -2.86
N VAL A 42 6.92 -7.03 -2.51
CA VAL A 42 6.83 -6.57 -1.11
C VAL A 42 5.42 -6.08 -0.82
N LEU A 43 4.81 -6.62 0.23
CA LEU A 43 3.45 -6.27 0.64
C LEU A 43 3.43 -5.18 1.71
N VAL A 44 2.51 -4.23 1.55
CA VAL A 44 2.34 -3.06 2.41
C VAL A 44 0.85 -2.92 2.75
N PRO A 45 0.42 -3.36 3.93
CA PRO A 45 -0.95 -3.13 4.38
C PRO A 45 -1.15 -1.66 4.77
N TYR A 46 -2.20 -1.01 4.25
CA TYR A 46 -2.58 0.34 4.64
C TYR A 46 -4.10 0.52 4.54
N GLU A 47 -4.73 0.85 5.67
CA GLU A 47 -6.19 0.94 5.83
C GLU A 47 -6.93 -0.33 5.35
N ALA A 48 -7.83 -0.19 4.39
CA ALA A 48 -8.63 -1.28 3.80
C ALA A 48 -7.99 -1.85 2.51
N SER A 49 -6.74 -1.49 2.23
CA SER A 49 -6.03 -1.88 1.01
C SER A 49 -4.69 -2.54 1.33
N CYS A 50 -4.30 -3.47 0.47
CA CYS A 50 -2.96 -4.03 0.46
C CYS A 50 -2.23 -3.57 -0.80
N TYR A 51 -1.04 -3.01 -0.64
CA TYR A 51 -0.21 -2.57 -1.75
C TYR A 51 0.91 -3.57 -1.98
N GLN A 52 1.15 -3.98 -3.21
CA GLN A 52 2.23 -4.86 -3.59
C GLN A 52 3.21 -4.11 -4.47
N ILE A 53 4.47 -4.03 -4.05
CA ILE A 53 5.55 -3.39 -4.78
C ILE A 53 6.21 -4.44 -5.68
N VAL A 54 6.20 -4.19 -6.98
CA VAL A 54 6.79 -5.09 -7.99
C VAL A 54 7.88 -4.34 -8.76
N SER A 55 9.11 -4.87 -8.71
CA SER A 55 10.29 -4.28 -9.37
C SER A 55 10.44 -4.67 -10.84
N GLU A 56 9.53 -5.49 -11.36
CA GLU A 56 9.59 -5.87 -12.76
C GLU A 56 9.27 -4.64 -13.63
N SER A 57 10.26 -4.22 -14.42
CA SER A 57 10.13 -3.06 -15.28
C SER A 57 9.32 -3.38 -16.53
N VAL A 58 8.09 -2.86 -16.61
CA VAL A 58 7.18 -3.10 -17.73
C VAL A 58 6.48 -1.81 -18.17
N PRO A 59 5.89 -1.77 -19.38
CA PRO A 59 5.00 -0.69 -19.78
C PRO A 59 3.78 -0.60 -18.87
N ARG A 60 3.23 0.60 -18.69
CA ARG A 60 2.08 0.84 -17.81
C ARG A 60 0.89 -0.08 -18.10
N GLN A 61 0.56 -0.27 -19.38
CA GLN A 61 -0.57 -1.13 -19.75
C GLN A 61 -0.36 -2.55 -19.26
N THR A 62 0.83 -3.11 -19.49
CA THR A 62 1.21 -4.44 -19.00
C THR A 62 1.19 -4.52 -17.47
N ALA A 63 1.66 -3.48 -16.76
CA ALA A 63 1.56 -3.40 -15.31
C ALA A 63 0.09 -3.46 -14.84
N SER A 64 -0.80 -2.72 -15.51
CA SER A 64 -2.24 -2.75 -15.23
C SER A 64 -2.83 -4.13 -15.42
N GLU A 65 -2.55 -4.77 -16.56
CA GLU A 65 -3.01 -6.12 -16.87
C GLU A 65 -2.52 -7.13 -15.82
N LYS A 66 -1.25 -7.03 -15.40
CA LYS A 66 -0.68 -7.89 -14.35
C LYS A 66 -1.39 -7.70 -13.00
N CYS A 67 -1.58 -6.47 -12.53
CA CYS A 67 -2.33 -6.23 -11.30
C CYS A 67 -3.76 -6.76 -11.37
N THR A 68 -4.44 -6.58 -12.51
CA THR A 68 -5.82 -7.10 -12.70
C THR A 68 -5.88 -8.61 -12.78
N SER A 69 -4.88 -9.27 -13.37
CA SER A 69 -4.81 -10.73 -13.43
C SER A 69 -4.65 -11.36 -12.03
N GLY A 70 -4.06 -10.63 -11.09
CA GLY A 70 -3.96 -11.00 -9.68
C GLY A 70 -5.19 -10.64 -8.83
N GLY A 71 -6.26 -10.11 -9.43
CA GLY A 71 -7.47 -9.69 -8.71
C GLY A 71 -7.39 -8.30 -8.06
N GLY A 72 -6.38 -7.50 -8.41
CA GLY A 72 -6.20 -6.13 -7.93
C GLY A 72 -6.34 -5.08 -9.03
N THR A 73 -5.85 -3.89 -8.75
CA THR A 73 -5.72 -2.79 -9.72
C THR A 73 -4.36 -2.14 -9.57
N LEU A 74 -3.96 -1.27 -10.50
CA LEU A 74 -2.82 -0.39 -10.24
C LEU A 74 -3.09 0.47 -8.99
N GLY A 75 -2.06 0.66 -8.19
CA GLY A 75 -2.18 1.23 -6.85
C GLY A 75 -2.47 2.72 -6.88
N VAL A 76 -3.52 3.11 -6.15
CA VAL A 76 -3.91 4.50 -5.95
C VAL A 76 -3.44 4.92 -4.58
N LEU A 77 -2.71 6.04 -4.48
CA LEU A 77 -2.30 6.62 -3.21
C LEU A 77 -3.18 7.84 -2.98
N PRO A 78 -4.34 7.71 -2.31
CA PRO A 78 -5.35 8.76 -2.27
C PRO A 78 -4.96 9.95 -1.37
N THR A 79 -4.02 9.76 -0.44
CA THR A 79 -3.67 10.74 0.58
C THR A 79 -2.16 10.86 0.76
N SER A 80 -1.69 12.00 1.30
CA SER A 80 -0.28 12.19 1.67
C SER A 80 0.21 11.17 2.70
N ALA A 81 -0.69 10.68 3.56
CA ALA A 81 -0.40 9.61 4.51
C ALA A 81 -0.15 8.27 3.79
N SER A 82 -0.99 7.90 2.81
CA SER A 82 -0.75 6.69 1.99
C SER A 82 0.56 6.77 1.20
N LEU A 83 0.89 7.96 0.66
CA LEU A 83 2.16 8.21 -0.02
C LEU A 83 3.34 8.05 0.93
N THR A 84 3.25 8.61 2.14
CA THR A 84 4.30 8.48 3.15
C THR A 84 4.49 7.01 3.55
N THR A 85 3.41 6.29 3.84
CA THR A 85 3.51 4.89 4.28
C THR A 85 4.04 3.97 3.18
N VAL A 86 3.43 3.99 2.00
CA VAL A 86 3.83 3.12 0.88
C VAL A 86 5.18 3.58 0.33
N GLY A 87 5.39 4.88 0.16
CA GLY A 87 6.63 5.46 -0.35
C GLY A 87 7.84 5.20 0.55
N ASN A 88 7.70 5.32 1.88
CA ASN A 88 8.79 4.97 2.81
C ASN A 88 9.12 3.49 2.74
N LYS A 89 8.11 2.63 2.59
CA LYS A 89 8.34 1.19 2.43
C LYS A 89 9.07 0.89 1.13
N VAL A 90 8.65 1.49 0.01
CA VAL A 90 9.37 1.41 -1.28
C VAL A 90 10.83 1.87 -1.12
N LYS A 91 11.08 2.99 -0.42
CA LYS A 91 12.43 3.49 -0.14
C LYS A 91 13.26 2.47 0.66
N THR A 92 12.75 1.98 1.79
CA THR A 92 13.45 0.99 2.64
C THR A 92 13.81 -0.26 1.86
N GLU A 93 12.87 -0.78 1.05
CA GLU A 93 13.12 -1.98 0.26
C GLU A 93 14.14 -1.72 -0.86
N HIS A 94 14.13 -0.52 -1.44
CA HIS A 94 15.11 -0.13 -2.46
C HIS A 94 16.52 -0.01 -1.87
N GLU A 95 16.65 0.67 -0.73
CA GLU A 95 17.91 0.82 0.00
C GLU A 95 18.46 -0.53 0.49
N SER A 96 17.58 -1.47 0.83
CA SER A 96 17.97 -2.84 1.22
C SER A 96 18.36 -3.73 0.03
N GLY A 97 18.15 -3.28 -1.21
CA GLY A 97 18.40 -4.06 -2.42
C GLY A 97 17.33 -5.10 -2.76
N MET A 98 16.23 -5.17 -2.00
CA MET A 98 15.10 -6.07 -2.25
C MET A 98 14.32 -5.69 -3.51
N ILE A 99 14.28 -4.40 -3.85
CA ILE A 99 13.70 -3.90 -5.09
C ILE A 99 14.72 -3.08 -5.89
N SER A 100 14.85 -3.37 -7.18
CA SER A 100 15.84 -2.72 -8.05
C SER A 100 15.33 -1.45 -8.74
N SER A 101 14.01 -1.34 -8.97
CA SER A 101 13.41 -0.15 -9.57
C SER A 101 13.40 1.02 -8.59
N SER A 102 13.68 2.22 -9.10
CA SER A 102 13.57 3.50 -8.36
C SER A 102 12.34 4.31 -8.78
N VAL A 103 11.61 3.87 -9.81
CA VAL A 103 10.42 4.52 -10.35
C VAL A 103 9.33 3.47 -10.53
N PHE A 104 8.10 3.82 -10.13
CA PHE A 104 6.96 2.90 -10.10
C PHE A 104 5.70 3.52 -10.71
N TRP A 105 4.99 2.74 -11.53
CA TRP A 105 3.66 3.05 -12.03
C TRP A 105 2.62 3.02 -10.92
N LEU A 106 1.79 4.07 -10.86
CA LEU A 106 0.62 4.18 -10.00
C LEU A 106 -0.66 4.25 -10.83
N GLY A 107 -1.78 3.80 -10.27
CA GLY A 107 -3.11 3.84 -10.89
C GLY A 107 -3.74 5.22 -10.90
N MET A 108 -2.95 6.28 -11.08
CA MET A 108 -3.38 7.66 -11.06
C MET A 108 -2.96 8.37 -12.35
N ASN A 109 -3.79 9.30 -12.83
CA ASN A 109 -3.53 10.14 -13.98
C ASN A 109 -3.93 11.60 -13.70
N ASN A 110 -3.30 12.53 -14.40
CA ASN A 110 -3.71 13.92 -14.38
C ASN A 110 -4.75 14.16 -15.48
N THR A 111 -5.96 14.52 -15.08
CA THR A 111 -7.04 14.90 -15.98
C THR A 111 -7.44 16.34 -15.69
N ARG A 112 -7.12 17.26 -16.62
CA ARG A 112 -7.49 18.69 -16.54
C ARG A 112 -7.10 19.37 -15.21
N GLY A 113 -5.92 19.05 -14.67
CA GLY A 113 -5.40 19.64 -13.43
C GLY A 113 -5.89 18.98 -12.14
N ARG A 114 -6.56 17.82 -12.25
CA ARG A 114 -6.94 16.98 -11.11
C ARG A 114 -6.30 15.61 -11.24
N ILE A 115 -5.96 15.01 -10.10
CA ILE A 115 -5.45 13.65 -10.07
C ILE A 115 -6.64 12.71 -9.89
N LEU A 116 -6.87 11.87 -10.89
CA LEU A 116 -7.91 10.85 -10.84
C LEU A 116 -7.26 9.48 -10.76
N SER A 117 -7.94 8.54 -10.12
CA SER A 117 -7.62 7.12 -10.26
C SER A 117 -7.93 6.65 -11.67
N ASN A 118 -7.41 5.48 -12.06
CA ASN A 118 -7.76 4.83 -13.33
C ASN A 118 -9.27 4.59 -13.48
N ASN A 119 -10.01 4.52 -12.36
CA ASN A 119 -11.47 4.37 -12.34
C ASN A 119 -12.22 5.71 -12.32
N GLY A 120 -11.52 6.84 -12.46
CA GLY A 120 -12.10 8.18 -12.51
C GLY A 120 -12.46 8.79 -11.15
N GLN A 121 -12.06 8.16 -10.04
CA GLN A 121 -12.28 8.72 -8.70
C GLN A 121 -11.27 9.81 -8.38
N ASP A 122 -11.73 10.90 -7.75
CA ASP A 122 -10.86 12.00 -7.34
C ASP A 122 -9.93 11.56 -6.20
N VAL A 123 -8.66 11.96 -6.29
CA VAL A 123 -7.62 11.68 -5.30
C VAL A 123 -7.36 12.95 -4.51
N THR A 124 -7.40 12.85 -3.18
CA THR A 124 -7.24 14.00 -2.27
C THR A 124 -5.85 14.66 -2.33
N ILE A 125 -4.86 14.00 -2.94
CA ILE A 125 -3.51 14.59 -3.10
C ILE A 125 -3.58 15.76 -4.09
N PRO A 126 -3.14 16.97 -3.67
CA PRO A 126 -3.13 18.12 -4.57
C PRO A 126 -2.07 17.95 -5.65
N ILE A 127 -2.34 18.48 -6.85
CA ILE A 127 -1.40 18.43 -7.99
C ILE A 127 -0.06 19.10 -7.68
N SER A 128 -0.03 20.04 -6.73
CA SER A 128 1.19 20.71 -6.25
C SER A 128 2.19 19.75 -5.58
N SER A 129 1.75 18.57 -5.15
CA SER A 129 2.61 17.52 -4.61
C SER A 129 3.34 16.71 -5.68
N ILE A 130 3.06 16.94 -6.97
CA ILE A 130 3.76 16.30 -8.08
C ILE A 130 4.93 17.17 -8.53
N GLN A 131 6.13 16.60 -8.52
CA GLN A 131 7.41 17.31 -8.66
C GLN A 131 7.71 17.79 -10.10
N SER A 132 6.80 17.60 -11.07
CA SER A 132 6.90 18.19 -12.42
C SER A 132 5.96 19.40 -12.55
N GLN A 133 6.35 20.54 -11.97
CA GLN A 133 5.52 21.76 -11.92
C GLN A 133 5.45 22.56 -13.24
N SER A 134 6.12 22.16 -14.31
CA SER A 134 5.97 22.82 -15.61
C SER A 134 4.97 22.04 -16.45
N GLU A 135 3.69 22.36 -16.27
CA GLU A 135 2.57 21.91 -17.11
C GLU A 135 2.54 20.40 -17.36
N LEU A 136 2.05 19.62 -16.37
CA LEU A 136 1.70 18.23 -16.65
C LEU A 136 0.74 18.21 -17.86
N PRO A 137 1.10 17.56 -18.97
CA PRO A 137 0.17 17.44 -20.09
C PRO A 137 -1.09 16.72 -19.60
N SER A 138 -2.25 17.20 -20.02
CA SER A 138 -3.51 16.53 -19.72
C SER A 138 -3.43 15.09 -20.22
N GLY A 139 -3.72 14.12 -19.35
CA GLY A 139 -3.56 12.70 -19.63
C GLY A 139 -2.20 12.13 -19.25
N ALA A 140 -1.34 12.86 -18.52
CA ALA A 140 -0.11 12.31 -17.96
C ALA A 140 -0.39 11.30 -16.84
N CYS A 141 0.44 10.26 -16.77
CA CYS A 141 0.37 9.23 -15.76
C CYS A 141 1.22 9.60 -14.56
N VAL A 142 0.71 9.37 -13.37
CA VAL A 142 1.44 9.63 -12.13
C VAL A 142 2.32 8.43 -11.79
N LEU A 143 3.51 8.75 -11.32
CA LEU A 143 4.57 7.82 -10.94
C LEU A 143 4.99 8.11 -9.50
N LEU A 144 5.43 7.07 -8.80
CA LEU A 144 6.24 7.22 -7.60
C LEU A 144 7.72 7.18 -8.00
N SER A 145 8.51 8.15 -7.58
CA SER A 145 9.95 8.21 -7.84
C SER A 145 10.74 8.33 -6.54
N LEU A 146 11.90 7.66 -6.52
CA LEU A 146 12.93 7.79 -5.50
C LEU A 146 14.15 8.58 -6.01
N SER A 147 14.07 9.22 -7.18
CA SER A 147 15.25 9.88 -7.81
C SER A 147 15.88 10.99 -6.96
N THR A 148 15.13 11.61 -6.05
CA THR A 148 15.63 12.65 -5.13
C THR A 148 16.01 12.10 -3.76
N GLY A 149 16.00 10.77 -3.57
CA GLY A 149 16.26 10.10 -2.29
C GLY A 149 15.04 10.02 -1.35
N GLU A 150 14.00 10.80 -1.61
CA GLU A 150 12.71 10.73 -0.92
C GLU A 150 11.60 10.31 -1.89
N PRO A 151 10.56 9.60 -1.43
CA PRO A 151 9.42 9.22 -2.25
C PRO A 151 8.63 10.45 -2.69
N THR A 152 8.72 10.78 -3.98
CA THR A 152 7.99 11.89 -4.59
C THR A 152 7.10 11.41 -5.72
N LEU A 153 5.99 12.13 -5.93
CA LEU A 153 5.14 11.88 -7.09
C LEU A 153 5.71 12.64 -8.28
N THR A 154 5.83 11.98 -9.42
CA THR A 154 6.21 12.60 -10.70
C THR A 154 5.23 12.18 -11.79
N SER A 155 5.43 12.63 -13.02
CA SER A 155 4.57 12.29 -14.13
C SER A 155 5.35 11.84 -15.36
N ALA A 156 4.71 11.00 -16.18
CA ALA A 156 5.20 10.59 -17.48
C ALA A 156 4.05 10.40 -18.47
N ASP A 157 4.39 10.35 -19.75
CA ASP A 157 3.45 10.03 -20.82
C ASP A 157 2.99 8.56 -20.71
N CYS A 158 1.68 8.36 -20.54
CA CYS A 158 1.04 7.06 -20.40
C CYS A 158 1.14 6.17 -21.64
N THR A 159 1.26 6.78 -22.83
CA THR A 159 1.08 6.10 -24.12
C THR A 159 2.37 5.51 -24.67
N ARG A 160 3.50 5.91 -24.11
CA ARG A 160 4.83 5.51 -24.57
C ARG A 160 5.20 4.15 -23.96
N THR A 161 5.21 3.14 -24.82
CA THR A 161 5.55 1.74 -24.48
C THR A 161 7.02 1.52 -24.15
N PHE A 162 7.91 2.47 -24.43
CA PHE A 162 9.33 2.35 -24.13
C PHE A 162 9.67 2.66 -22.66
N TRP A 163 8.77 3.31 -21.91
CA TRP A 163 8.97 3.55 -20.49
C TRP A 163 8.69 2.27 -19.71
N MET A 164 9.75 1.65 -19.22
CA MET A 164 9.69 0.44 -18.41
C MET A 164 10.04 0.81 -16.97
N TYR A 165 9.04 0.72 -16.10
CA TYR A 165 9.17 1.02 -14.68
C TYR A 165 8.57 -0.11 -13.86
N GLY A 166 8.96 -0.19 -12.58
CA GLY A 166 8.27 -1.04 -11.63
C GLY A 166 6.81 -0.60 -11.49
N TYR A 167 6.01 -1.32 -10.72
CA TYR A 167 4.62 -0.95 -10.52
C TYR A 167 4.16 -1.34 -9.11
N ILE A 168 3.14 -0.62 -8.65
CA ILE A 168 2.48 -0.92 -7.38
C ILE A 168 1.08 -1.40 -7.70
N CYS A 169 0.72 -2.60 -7.26
CA CYS A 169 -0.64 -3.10 -7.30
C CYS A 169 -1.35 -2.78 -5.98
N GLN A 170 -2.67 -2.61 -6.02
CA GLN A 170 -3.54 -2.45 -4.88
C GLN A 170 -4.63 -3.51 -4.91
N TYR A 171 -4.85 -4.14 -3.76
CA TYR A 171 -5.85 -5.16 -3.54
C TYR A 171 -6.76 -4.70 -2.39
N ALA A 172 -8.06 -4.95 -2.52
CA ALA A 172 -8.95 -4.79 -1.37
C ALA A 172 -8.61 -5.86 -0.33
N ILE A 173 -8.49 -5.47 0.93
CA ILE A 173 -8.35 -6.46 2.01
C ILE A 173 -9.68 -7.22 2.09
N SER A 174 -9.66 -8.51 1.72
CA SER A 174 -10.86 -9.35 1.71
C SER A 174 -11.52 -9.40 3.09
N SER A 175 -12.79 -8.99 3.14
CA SER A 175 -13.64 -9.10 4.34
C SER A 175 -14.03 -10.54 4.68
N SER A 176 -13.82 -11.51 3.78
CA SER A 176 -14.08 -12.93 4.07
C SER A 176 -13.16 -13.47 5.17
N CYS A 177 -11.95 -12.91 5.31
CA CYS A 177 -11.06 -13.25 6.43
C CYS A 177 -11.63 -12.78 7.79
N ARG A 178 -12.51 -11.75 7.82
CA ARG A 178 -13.15 -11.29 9.06
C ARG A 178 -14.25 -12.22 9.58
N ILE A 179 -14.93 -12.97 8.71
CA ILE A 179 -16.07 -13.81 9.11
C ILE A 179 -15.58 -15.12 9.73
N GLU A 180 -14.54 -15.78 9.22
CA GLU A 180 -14.00 -16.99 9.87
C GLU A 180 -13.30 -16.67 11.21
N LEU A 181 -12.74 -15.46 11.35
CA LEU A 181 -12.04 -15.04 12.56
C LEU A 181 -12.95 -14.55 13.69
N SER A 182 -14.16 -14.05 13.40
CA SER A 182 -15.16 -13.84 14.47
C SER A 182 -15.59 -15.16 15.09
N PHE A 183 -15.63 -16.26 14.32
CA PHE A 183 -15.85 -17.60 14.88
C PHE A 183 -14.66 -18.08 15.72
N LEU A 184 -13.43 -17.92 15.26
CA LEU A 184 -12.23 -18.34 16.01
C LEU A 184 -12.00 -17.52 17.29
N THR A 185 -12.22 -16.21 17.26
CA THR A 185 -12.13 -15.35 18.45
C THR A 185 -13.22 -15.68 19.46
N LEU A 186 -14.45 -15.97 19.02
CA LEU A 186 -15.52 -16.46 19.88
C LEU A 186 -15.16 -17.83 20.49
N LEU A 187 -14.56 -18.74 19.70
CA LEU A 187 -14.10 -20.05 20.16
C LEU A 187 -12.99 -19.95 21.21
N VAL A 188 -12.00 -19.08 21.00
CA VAL A 188 -10.93 -18.83 21.98
C VAL A 188 -11.49 -18.20 23.25
N LEU A 189 -12.40 -17.22 23.13
CA LEU A 189 -13.08 -16.63 24.28
C LEU A 189 -13.92 -17.66 25.05
N LEU A 190 -14.62 -18.56 24.35
CA LEU A 190 -15.36 -19.66 24.96
C LEU A 190 -14.46 -20.65 25.69
N VAL A 191 -13.31 -21.02 25.11
CA VAL A 191 -12.33 -21.93 25.75
C VAL A 191 -11.72 -21.29 27.00
N VAL A 192 -11.40 -20.00 26.96
CA VAL A 192 -10.86 -19.27 28.12
C VAL A 192 -11.90 -19.07 29.23
N TRP A 193 -13.19 -18.99 28.89
CA TRP A 193 -14.27 -18.82 29.88
C TRP A 193 -14.74 -20.13 30.54
N ILE A 194 -14.39 -21.28 29.95
CA ILE A 194 -14.72 -22.63 30.46
C ILE A 194 -13.65 -23.17 31.43
N GLN A 195 -12.49 -22.52 31.55
CA GLN A 195 -11.47 -22.81 32.58
C GLN A 195 -11.64 -21.95 33.82
#